data_AF-A0A3N1VYV1-F1
#
_entry.id   AF-A0A3N1VYV1-F1
#
_cell.length_a   1.000
_cell.length_b   1.000
_cell.length_c   1.000
_cell.angle_alpha   90.00
_cell.angle_beta   90.00
_cell.angle_gamma   90.00
#
_symmetry.space_group_name_H-M   'P 1'
#
loop_
_entity.id
_entity.type
_entity.pdbx_description
1 polymer ?
#
loop_
_entity_poly.entity_id
_entity_poly.type
_entity_poly.pdbx_seq_one_letter_code
_entity_poly.pdbx_strand_id
1 'polypeptide(L)'
;MTPAFSNWQDFFAMGGYASYVWLAVACALLSLGGLILCTVIQRRRLLTAIRQRQAREQRIRAAKLNKNRPTSAGGSHEFTS
;
A
#
# COMPACT_ATOMS: atom_id res chain seq x y z
N MET A 1 15.44 47.66 -27.34
CA MET A 1 16.15 46.44 -26.94
C MET A 1 15.17 45.28 -27.08
N THR A 2 15.33 44.46 -28.11
CA THR A 2 14.43 43.34 -28.44
C THR A 2 14.80 42.12 -27.58
N PRO A 3 13.88 41.56 -26.78
CA PRO A 3 14.16 40.36 -26.00
C PRO A 3 14.35 39.16 -26.94
N ALA A 4 15.52 38.52 -26.86
CA ALA A 4 15.90 37.40 -27.74
C ALA A 4 15.10 36.11 -27.52
N PHE A 5 14.21 36.08 -26.51
CA PHE A 5 13.41 34.90 -26.18
C PHE A 5 12.02 35.34 -25.71
N SER A 6 11.02 35.17 -26.56
CA SER A 6 9.64 35.61 -26.27
C SER A 6 8.78 34.53 -25.63
N ASN A 7 9.19 33.25 -25.64
CA ASN A 7 8.38 32.16 -25.12
C ASN A 7 9.21 31.06 -24.44
N TRP A 8 8.72 30.54 -23.32
CA TRP A 8 9.23 29.29 -22.72
C TRP A 8 9.21 28.14 -23.73
N GLN A 9 8.20 28.13 -24.61
CA GLN A 9 8.07 27.16 -25.69
C GLN A 9 9.25 27.22 -26.68
N ASP A 10 9.82 28.39 -26.97
CA ASP A 10 10.99 28.54 -27.86
C ASP A 10 12.27 27.96 -27.23
N PHE A 11 12.41 28.01 -25.90
CA PHE A 11 13.48 27.32 -25.20
C PHE A 11 13.33 25.79 -25.24
N PHE A 12 12.08 25.30 -25.20
CA PHE A 12 11.78 23.89 -25.43
C PHE A 12 11.80 23.51 -26.92
N ALA A 13 11.79 24.46 -27.85
CA ALA A 13 11.67 24.19 -29.28
C ALA A 13 12.88 24.64 -30.10
N MET A 14 13.91 25.24 -29.49
CA MET A 14 15.15 25.62 -30.17
C MET A 14 15.90 24.36 -30.65
N GLY A 15 15.62 23.96 -31.89
CA GLY A 15 16.50 23.14 -32.72
C GLY A 15 16.70 21.68 -32.33
N GLY A 16 15.81 21.06 -31.54
CA GLY A 16 15.76 19.59 -31.39
C GLY A 16 16.36 18.99 -30.12
N TYR A 17 16.86 19.79 -29.16
CA TYR A 17 17.52 19.27 -27.95
C TYR A 17 16.59 19.06 -26.74
N ALA A 18 15.46 19.74 -26.67
CA ALA A 18 14.59 19.69 -25.49
C ALA A 18 13.94 18.32 -25.29
N SER A 19 13.72 17.56 -26.37
CA SER A 19 13.25 16.18 -26.30
C SER A 19 14.25 15.30 -25.54
N TYR A 20 15.55 15.46 -25.77
CA TYR A 20 16.60 14.74 -25.03
C TYR A 20 16.63 15.09 -23.55
N VAL A 21 16.48 16.38 -23.21
CA VAL A 21 16.43 16.83 -21.81
C VAL A 21 15.20 16.26 -21.11
N TRP A 22 14.03 16.29 -21.76
CA TRP A 22 12.82 15.68 -21.22
C TRP A 22 12.94 14.17 -21.06
N LEU A 23 13.60 13.46 -21.98
CA LEU A 23 13.91 12.04 -21.82
C LEU A 23 14.82 11.79 -20.62
N ALA A 24 15.88 12.59 -20.44
CA ALA A 24 16.78 12.48 -19.30
C ALA A 24 16.06 12.79 -17.97
N VAL A 25 15.23 13.83 -17.93
CA VAL A 25 14.38 14.18 -16.78
C VAL A 25 13.38 13.08 -16.49
N ALA A 26 12.74 12.52 -17.52
CA ALA A 26 11.83 11.39 -17.38
C ALA A 26 12.56 10.16 -16.84
N CYS A 27 13.73 9.81 -17.37
CA CYS A 27 14.57 8.73 -16.84
C CYS A 27 14.96 8.94 -15.38
N ALA A 28 15.37 10.16 -15.00
CA ALA A 28 15.71 10.50 -13.63
C ALA A 28 14.48 10.40 -12.70
N LEU A 29 13.34 10.94 -13.12
CA LEU A 29 12.06 10.82 -12.42
C LEU A 29 11.60 9.39 -12.30
N LEU A 30 11.80 8.56 -13.33
CA LEU A 30 11.44 7.15 -13.31
C LEU A 30 12.34 6.37 -12.35
N SER A 31 13.64 6.68 -12.32
CA SER A 31 14.60 6.08 -11.40
C SER A 31 14.28 6.45 -9.95
N LEU A 32 14.02 7.74 -9.68
CA LEU A 32 13.62 8.22 -8.36
C LEU A 32 12.24 7.69 -7.97
N GLY A 33 11.28 7.73 -8.89
CA GLY A 33 9.93 7.21 -8.73
C GLY A 33 9.93 5.72 -8.46
N GLY A 34 10.77 4.94 -9.14
CA GLY A 34 10.97 3.51 -8.89
C GLY A 34 11.51 3.24 -7.49
N LEU A 35 12.47 4.04 -7.02
CA LEU A 35 13.02 3.91 -5.67
C LEU A 35 11.98 4.25 -4.58
N ILE A 36 11.21 5.33 -4.79
CA ILE A 36 10.11 5.73 -3.90
C ILE A 36 9.03 4.64 -3.91
N LEU A 37 8.65 4.14 -5.08
CA LEU A 37 7.63 3.12 -5.23
C LEU A 37 8.07 1.83 -4.55
N CYS A 38 9.33 1.42 -4.72
CA CYS A 38 9.90 0.27 -4.03
C CYS A 38 9.84 0.46 -2.51
N THR A 39 10.18 1.65 -2.02
CA THR A 39 10.13 2.00 -0.58
C THR A 39 8.70 1.95 -0.02
N VAL A 40 7.73 2.50 -0.76
CA VAL A 40 6.32 2.51 -0.37
C VAL A 40 5.73 1.10 -0.44
N ILE A 41 6.05 0.32 -1.47
CA ILE A 41 5.64 -1.08 -1.61
C ILE A 41 6.23 -1.90 -0.46
N GLN A 42 7.51 -1.74 -0.11
CA GLN A 42 8.14 -2.46 0.99
C GLN A 42 7.43 -2.20 2.33
N ARG A 43 7.10 -0.93 2.62
CA ARG A 43 6.30 -0.55 3.80
C ARG A 43 4.90 -1.16 3.77
N ARG A 44 4.22 -1.12 2.62
CA ARG A 44 2.88 -1.69 2.45
C ARG A 44 2.89 -3.22 2.59
N ARG A 45 3.89 -3.90 2.04
CA ARG A 45 4.05 -5.36 2.15
C ARG A 45 4.20 -5.80 3.61
N LEU A 46 4.93 -5.04 4.42
CA LEU A 46 5.05 -5.32 5.85
C LEU A 46 3.70 -5.20 6.58
N LEU A 47 2.95 -4.13 6.31
CA LEU A 47 1.61 -3.93 6.88
C LEU A 47 0.60 -4.97 6.39
N THR A 48 0.64 -5.35 5.12
CA THR A 48 -0.22 -6.39 4.54
C THR A 48 0.11 -7.76 5.10
N ALA A 49 1.41 -8.07 5.32
CA ALA A 49 1.84 -9.31 5.95
C ALA A 49 1.32 -9.42 7.40
N ILE A 50 1.32 -8.30 8.14
CA ILE A 50 0.74 -8.23 9.50
C ILE A 50 -0.78 -8.45 9.44
N ARG A 51 -1.49 -7.78 8.51
CA ARG A 51 -2.95 -7.96 8.35
C ARG A 51 -3.34 -9.39 8.03
N GLN A 52 -2.60 -10.08 7.16
CA GLN A 52 -2.86 -11.50 6.86
C GLN A 52 -2.67 -12.41 8.08
N ARG A 53 -1.67 -12.14 8.93
CA ARG A 53 -1.50 -12.86 10.20
C ARG A 53 -2.63 -12.58 11.17
N GLN A 54 -3.03 -11.31 11.32
CA GLN A 54 -4.15 -10.93 12.19
C GLN A 54 -5.46 -11.58 11.75
N ALA A 55 -5.75 -11.66 10.45
CA ALA A 55 -6.97 -12.30 9.96
C ALA A 55 -7.01 -13.81 10.30
N ARG A 56 -5.86 -14.50 10.27
CA ARG A 56 -5.79 -15.90 10.73
C ARG A 56 -5.93 -16.03 12.24
N GLU A 57 -5.27 -15.17 13.01
CA GLU A 57 -5.34 -15.22 14.48
C GLU A 57 -6.73 -14.86 15.01
N GLN A 58 -7.43 -13.91 14.38
CA GLN A 58 -8.80 -13.55 14.75
C GLN A 58 -9.77 -14.72 14.58
N ARG A 59 -9.64 -15.52 13.51
CA ARG A 59 -10.48 -16.71 13.30
C ARG A 59 -10.21 -17.78 14.36
N ILE A 60 -8.96 -17.97 14.76
CA ILE A 60 -8.59 -18.93 15.82
C ILE A 60 -9.08 -18.43 17.19
N ARG A 61 -8.99 -17.13 17.48
CA ARG A 61 -9.50 -16.54 18.74
C ARG A 61 -11.03 -16.62 18.83
N ALA A 62 -11.75 -16.36 17.73
CA ALA A 62 -13.21 -16.50 17.69
C ALA A 62 -13.65 -17.95 17.94
N ALA A 63 -12.94 -18.94 17.38
CA ALA A 63 -13.22 -20.35 17.66
C ALA A 63 -12.92 -20.75 19.11
N LYS A 64 -11.87 -20.18 19.73
CA LYS A 64 -11.52 -20.44 21.14
C LYS A 64 -12.54 -19.84 22.11
N LEU A 65 -13.10 -18.66 21.83
CA LEU A 65 -14.13 -18.04 22.67
C LEU A 65 -15.41 -18.88 22.69
N ASN A 66 -15.79 -19.49 21.56
CA ASN A 66 -17.01 -20.29 21.47
C ASN A 66 -16.87 -21.70 22.08
N LYS A 67 -15.64 -22.22 22.23
CA LYS A 67 -15.36 -23.48 22.94
C LYS A 67 -15.38 -23.33 24.47
N ASN A 68 -15.28 -22.10 24.98
CA ASN A 68 -15.29 -21.80 26.41
C ASN A 68 -16.65 -21.35 26.94
N ARG A 69 -17.75 -21.53 26.18
CA ARG A 69 -19.07 -21.63 26.80
C ARG A 69 -19.19 -23.05 27.33
N PRO A 70 -18.95 -23.31 28.63
CA PRO A 70 -19.48 -24.53 29.22
C PRO A 70 -20.97 -24.49 28.95
N THR A 71 -21.48 -25.51 28.29
CA THR A 71 -22.89 -25.89 28.32
C THR A 71 -23.22 -26.26 29.78
N SER A 72 -23.23 -25.25 30.65
CA SER A 72 -23.93 -25.21 31.93
C SER A 72 -25.29 -24.60 31.65
N ALA A 73 -26.08 -25.28 30.82
CA ALA A 73 -27.48 -25.00 30.57
C ALA A 73 -28.12 -26.37 30.29
N GLY A 74 -28.48 -27.05 31.37
CA GLY A 74 -29.03 -28.41 31.34
C GLY A 74 -28.88 -29.17 32.66
N GLY A 75 -28.71 -28.47 33.79
CA GLY A 75 -28.94 -29.04 35.11
C GLY A 75 -30.32 -28.63 35.57
N SER A 76 -31.33 -29.46 35.30
CA SER A 76 -32.65 -29.45 35.95
C SER A 76 -33.51 -30.53 35.29
N HIS A 77 -34.19 -31.33 36.10
CA HIS A 77 -34.93 -32.57 35.80
C HIS A 77 -34.02 -33.82 35.77
N GLU A 78 -34.15 -34.83 36.61
CA GLU A 78 -35.16 -35.15 37.63
C GLU A 78 -34.65 -36.42 38.33
N PHE A 79 -33.86 -36.29 39.40
CA PHE A 79 -33.55 -37.41 40.28
C PHE A 79 -34.54 -37.34 41.44
N THR A 80 -35.79 -37.71 41.17
CA THR A 80 -36.79 -37.99 42.19
C THR A 80 -37.71 -39.08 41.65
N SER A 81 -37.40 -40.35 41.92
CA SER A 81 -38.30 -41.29 42.61
C SER A 81 -37.71 -42.69 42.67
#